data_AF-A0A7Y3KU44-F1
#
_entry.id   AF-A0A7Y3KU44-F1
#
_cell.length_a   1.000
_cell.length_b   1.000
_cell.length_c   1.000
_cell.angle_alpha   90.00
_cell.angle_beta   90.00
_cell.angle_gamma   90.00
#
_symmetry.space_group_name_H-M   'P 1'
#
loop_
_entity.id
_entity.type
_entity.pdbx_description
1 polymer ?
#
loop_
_entity_poly.entity_id
_entity_poly.type
_entity_poly.pdbx_seq_one_letter_code
_entity_poly.pdbx_strand_id
1 'polypeptide(L)'
;MNPTERDQLLFDQFEETCVVDDGLADQARNDGFDNFRLIVDRRFLETVVGRMDGNEEISKRILGDIDFRTALMDLYAERPYRRLREPTTGTAP
;
A
#
# COMPACT_ATOMS: atom_id res chain seq x y z
N MET A 1 8.84 -17.25 -1.60
CA MET A 1 7.48 -17.21 -2.18
C MET A 1 7.48 -16.11 -3.22
N ASN A 2 7.04 -16.38 -4.46
CA ASN A 2 6.90 -15.33 -5.47
C ASN A 2 5.43 -14.88 -5.50
N PRO A 3 5.14 -13.58 -5.38
CA PRO A 3 3.80 -13.07 -5.67
C PRO A 3 3.45 -13.43 -7.12
N THR A 4 2.20 -13.81 -7.37
CA THR A 4 1.70 -13.98 -8.74
C THR A 4 1.63 -12.63 -9.45
N GLU A 5 1.59 -12.62 -10.77
CA GLU A 5 1.50 -11.38 -11.56
C GLU A 5 0.28 -10.52 -11.16
N ARG A 6 -0.81 -11.18 -10.71
CA ARG A 6 -2.01 -10.50 -10.23
C ARG A 6 -1.81 -9.82 -8.88
N ASP A 7 -1.06 -10.45 -7.98
CA ASP A 7 -0.65 -9.85 -6.72
C ASP A 7 0.16 -8.58 -7.00
N GLN A 8 1.15 -8.67 -7.90
CA GLN A 8 1.95 -7.50 -8.29
C GLN A 8 1.09 -6.36 -8.86
N LEU A 9 0.12 -6.67 -9.73
CA LEU A 9 -0.77 -5.67 -10.32
C LEU A 9 -1.72 -5.02 -9.29
N LEU A 10 -2.14 -5.76 -8.26
CA LEU A 10 -2.92 -5.20 -7.14
C LEU A 10 -2.06 -4.18 -6.37
N PHE A 11 -0.82 -4.54 -6.06
CA PHE A 11 0.09 -3.67 -5.33
C PHE A 11 0.44 -2.41 -6.13
N ASP A 12 0.72 -2.57 -7.42
CA ASP A 12 1.08 -1.46 -8.31
C ASP A 12 -0.07 -0.44 -8.42
N GLN A 13 -1.29 -0.90 -8.68
CA GLN A 13 -2.48 -0.04 -8.70
C GLN A 13 -2.76 0.62 -7.34
N PHE A 14 -2.50 -0.09 -6.25
CA PHE A 14 -2.71 0.44 -4.91
C PHE A 14 -1.68 1.53 -4.56
N GLU A 15 -0.40 1.31 -4.90
CA GLU A 15 0.66 2.30 -4.76
C GLU A 15 0.33 3.54 -5.61
N GLU A 16 -0.03 3.37 -6.89
CA GLU A 16 -0.44 4.47 -7.76
C GLU A 16 -1.60 5.27 -7.15
N THR A 17 -2.64 4.57 -6.68
CA THR A 17 -3.79 5.21 -6.02
C THR A 17 -3.38 6.02 -4.80
N CYS A 18 -2.47 5.50 -3.96
CA CYS A 18 -1.98 6.24 -2.78
C CYS A 18 -1.17 7.48 -3.14
N VAL A 19 -0.38 7.43 -4.23
CA VAL A 19 0.47 8.54 -4.65
C VAL A 19 -0.34 9.64 -5.36
N VAL A 20 -1.40 9.28 -6.08
CA VAL A 20 -2.30 10.24 -6.75
C VAL A 20 -3.42 10.76 -5.84
N ASP A 21 -3.65 10.13 -4.68
CA ASP A 21 -4.64 10.58 -3.72
C ASP A 21 -4.09 11.76 -2.89
N ASP A 22 -4.60 12.95 -3.20
CA ASP A 22 -4.17 14.21 -2.60
C ASP A 22 -4.40 14.23 -1.07
N GLY A 23 -5.41 13.51 -0.57
CA GLY A 23 -5.69 13.40 0.86
C GLY A 23 -4.66 12.55 1.62
N LEU A 24 -4.25 11.42 1.03
CA LEU A 24 -3.15 10.60 1.51
C LEU A 24 -1.81 11.34 1.42
N ALA A 25 -1.58 12.08 0.34
CA ALA A 25 -0.40 12.93 0.16
C ALA A 25 -0.32 14.04 1.23
N ASP A 26 -1.44 14.73 1.50
CA ASP A 26 -1.51 15.76 2.53
C ASP A 26 -1.27 15.17 3.92
N GLN A 27 -1.91 14.04 4.28
CA GLN A 27 -1.66 13.37 5.56
C GLN A 27 -0.22 12.89 5.72
N ALA A 28 0.39 12.35 4.65
CA ALA A 28 1.79 11.95 4.67
C ALA A 28 2.73 13.13 4.96
N ARG A 29 2.34 14.34 4.53
CA ARG A 29 3.05 15.60 4.80
C ARG A 29 2.72 16.21 6.17
N ASN A 30 1.46 16.26 6.57
CA ASN A 30 0.97 16.98 7.76
C ASN A 30 1.00 16.13 9.05
N ASP A 31 0.44 14.92 9.01
CA ASP A 31 0.17 14.09 10.19
C ASP A 31 1.28 13.06 10.46
N GLY A 32 1.91 12.56 9.39
CA GLY A 32 2.99 11.58 9.47
C GLY A 32 2.55 10.15 9.15
N PHE A 33 3.52 9.22 9.22
CA PHE A 33 3.37 7.85 8.71
C PHE A 33 2.26 7.06 9.42
N ASP A 34 2.01 7.33 10.70
CA ASP A 34 1.02 6.59 11.50
C ASP A 34 -0.42 6.78 11.00
N ASN A 35 -0.82 8.04 10.75
CA ASN A 35 -2.15 8.36 10.24
C ASN A 35 -2.31 7.89 8.78
N PHE A 36 -1.28 8.09 7.96
CA PHE A 36 -1.22 7.56 6.60
C PHE A 36 -1.43 6.04 6.58
N ARG A 37 -0.65 5.30 7.38
CA ARG A 37 -0.73 3.85 7.48
C ARG A 37 -2.11 3.38 7.90
N LEU A 38 -2.79 4.08 8.79
CA LEU A 38 -4.15 3.77 9.25
C LEU A 38 -5.18 3.79 8.11
N ILE A 39 -5.09 4.78 7.22
CA ILE A 39 -6.00 4.91 6.07
C ILE A 39 -5.65 3.89 4.98
N VAL A 40 -4.36 3.76 4.69
CA VAL A 40 -3.84 2.78 3.73
C VAL A 40 -4.22 1.37 4.17
N ASP A 41 -4.16 1.04 5.46
CA ASP A 41 -4.53 -0.27 5.99
C ASP A 41 -5.99 -0.62 5.75
N ARG A 42 -6.88 0.34 6.02
CA ARG A 42 -8.31 0.17 5.79
C ARG A 42 -8.63 -0.02 4.30
N ARG A 43 -8.07 0.84 3.44
CA ARG A 43 -8.28 0.78 1.98
C ARG A 43 -7.71 -0.49 1.37
N PHE A 44 -6.56 -0.93 1.86
CA PHE A 44 -5.91 -2.17 1.42
C PHE A 44 -6.79 -3.37 1.75
N LEU A 45 -7.28 -3.47 2.99
CA LEU A 45 -8.20 -4.52 3.42
C LEU A 45 -9.49 -4.55 2.58
N GLU A 46 -10.14 -3.40 2.37
CA GLU A 46 -11.34 -3.32 1.53
C GLU A 46 -11.06 -3.76 0.08
N THR A 47 -9.92 -3.37 -0.47
CA THR A 47 -9.51 -3.77 -1.83
C THR A 47 -9.24 -5.27 -1.94
N VAL A 48 -8.55 -5.84 -0.95
CA VAL A 48 -8.21 -7.27 -0.88
C VAL A 48 -9.45 -8.13 -0.72
N VAL A 49 -10.44 -7.68 0.07
CA VAL A 49 -11.75 -8.33 0.19
C VAL A 49 -12.55 -8.20 -1.10
N GLY A 50 -12.56 -7.03 -1.73
CA GLY A 50 -13.27 -6.78 -2.99
C GLY A 50 -12.71 -7.54 -4.19
N ARG A 51 -11.42 -7.88 -4.19
CA ARG A 51 -10.75 -8.68 -5.25
C ARG A 51 -10.58 -10.16 -4.93
N MET A 52 -11.33 -10.70 -3.96
CA MET A 52 -11.26 -12.13 -3.60
C MET A 52 -11.39 -13.09 -4.79
N ASP A 53 -12.15 -12.72 -5.83
CA ASP A 53 -12.34 -13.49 -7.07
C ASP A 53 -11.05 -13.69 -7.89
N GLY A 54 -10.15 -12.70 -7.88
CA GLY A 54 -8.92 -12.73 -8.67
C GLY A 54 -7.68 -13.22 -7.92
N ASN A 55 -7.73 -13.17 -6.58
CA ASN A 55 -6.56 -13.18 -5.70
C ASN A 55 -6.80 -14.02 -4.42
N GLU A 56 -7.56 -15.10 -4.54
CA GLU A 56 -8.08 -15.85 -3.39
C GLU A 56 -7.00 -16.31 -2.39
N GLU A 57 -5.84 -16.79 -2.86
CA GLU A 57 -4.77 -17.27 -1.99
C GLU A 57 -4.10 -16.15 -1.17
N ILE A 58 -3.71 -15.05 -1.81
CA ILE A 58 -3.12 -13.92 -1.08
C ILE A 58 -4.17 -13.27 -0.19
N SER A 59 -5.41 -13.13 -0.67
CA SER A 59 -6.49 -12.48 0.09
C SER A 59 -6.81 -13.28 1.34
N LYS A 60 -6.97 -14.60 1.23
CA LYS A 60 -7.17 -15.48 2.40
C LYS A 60 -6.04 -15.38 3.40
N ARG A 61 -4.80 -15.25 2.92
CA ARG A 61 -3.63 -15.12 3.80
C ARG A 61 -3.54 -13.75 4.46
N ILE A 62 -3.79 -12.66 3.73
CA ILE A 62 -3.87 -11.31 4.30
C ILE A 62 -4.99 -11.20 5.34
N LEU A 63 -6.12 -11.87 5.11
CA LEU A 63 -7.26 -11.86 6.02
C LEU A 63 -7.10 -12.81 7.21
N GLY A 64 -6.43 -13.95 7.00
CA GLY A 64 -6.22 -14.97 8.02
C GLY A 64 -4.95 -14.77 8.86
N ASP A 65 -3.99 -14.00 8.38
CA ASP A 65 -2.65 -13.90 8.95
C ASP A 65 -2.30 -12.41 9.19
N ILE A 66 -2.61 -11.95 10.41
CA ILE A 66 -2.47 -10.54 10.81
C ILE A 66 -1.00 -10.10 10.79
N ASP A 67 -0.07 -10.96 11.24
CA ASP A 67 1.36 -10.68 11.18
C ASP A 67 1.84 -10.50 9.73
N PHE A 68 1.44 -11.40 8.82
CA PHE A 68 1.74 -11.25 7.40
C PHE A 68 1.17 -9.95 6.86
N ARG A 69 -0.11 -9.65 7.12
CA ARG A 69 -0.73 -8.39 6.72
C ARG A 69 0.05 -7.20 7.22
N THR A 70 0.37 -7.16 8.52
CA THR A 70 1.07 -6.05 9.15
C THR A 70 2.47 -5.84 8.55
N ALA A 71 3.24 -6.92 8.34
CA ALA A 71 4.55 -6.83 7.70
C ALA A 71 4.45 -6.36 6.24
N LEU A 72 3.45 -6.86 5.51
CA LEU A 72 3.18 -6.46 4.14
C LEU A 72 2.82 -4.97 4.08
N MET A 73 1.91 -4.52 4.94
CA MET A 73 1.46 -3.14 5.04
C MET A 73 2.58 -2.20 5.44
N ASP A 74 3.48 -2.60 6.32
CA ASP A 74 4.65 -1.81 6.68
C ASP A 74 5.51 -1.55 5.44
N LEU A 75 5.81 -2.62 4.67
CA LEU A 75 6.60 -2.54 3.45
C LEU A 75 5.92 -1.73 2.33
N TYR A 76 4.62 -1.92 2.12
CA TYR A 76 3.85 -1.29 1.05
C TYR A 76 3.30 0.08 1.40
N ALA A 77 3.15 0.44 2.67
CA ALA A 77 2.86 1.81 3.07
C ALA A 77 4.13 2.67 3.03
N GLU A 78 5.30 2.08 3.35
CA GLU A 78 6.57 2.80 3.30
C GLU A 78 6.91 3.31 1.89
N ARG A 79 6.60 2.54 0.84
CA ARG A 79 6.87 2.94 -0.56
C ARG A 79 6.16 4.22 -1.03
N PRO A 80 4.81 4.30 -1.06
CA PRO A 80 4.09 5.50 -1.44
C PRO A 80 4.38 6.63 -0.47
N TYR A 81 4.52 6.37 0.83
CA TYR A 81 4.90 7.38 1.80
C TYR A 81 6.26 8.01 1.49
N ARG A 82 7.25 7.17 1.17
CA ARG A 82 8.58 7.63 0.75
C ARG A 82 8.49 8.42 -0.55
N ARG A 83 7.73 7.95 -1.54
CA ARG A 83 7.52 8.67 -2.81
C ARG A 83 6.86 10.04 -2.64
N LEU A 84 5.87 10.13 -1.76
CA LEU A 84 5.15 11.36 -1.42
C LEU A 84 6.04 12.34 -0.64
N ARG A 85 6.99 11.82 0.15
CA ARG A 85 7.94 12.62 0.94
C ARG A 85 9.25 12.91 0.24
N GLU A 86 9.65 12.15 -0.75
CA GLU A 86 10.79 12.49 -1.60
C GLU A 86 10.46 13.83 -2.25
N PRO A 87 11.11 14.96 -1.87
CA PRO A 87 11.08 16.11 -2.73
C PRO A 87 11.67 15.61 -4.05
N THR A 88 11.03 15.91 -5.18
CA THR A 88 11.58 15.68 -6.51
C THR A 88 12.95 16.35 -6.59
N THR A 89 13.97 15.67 -6.10
CA THR A 89 15.37 16.05 -6.21
C THR A 89 15.83 15.25 -7.41
N GLY A 90 15.36 15.70 -8.57
CA GLY A 90 16.16 15.48 -9.77
C GLY A 90 17.47 16.22 -9.54
N THR A 91 18.53 15.53 -9.11
CA THR A 91 19.93 15.84 -9.46
C THR A 91 20.79 14.61 -9.14
N ALA A 92 21.56 14.22 -10.16
CA ALA A 92 22.46 13.07 -10.26
C ALA A 92 23.67 13.10 -9.30
N PRO A 93 24.57 12.10 -9.34
CA PRO A 93 25.65 12.11 -10.34
C PRO A 93 25.62 10.98 -11.38
#